data_AF-T0ZLI1-F1
#
_entry.id   AF-T0ZLI1-F1
#
_cell.length_a   1.000
_cell.length_b   1.000
_cell.length_c   1.000
_cell.angle_alpha   90.00
_cell.angle_beta   90.00
_cell.angle_gamma   90.00
#
_symmetry.space_group_name_H-M   'P 1'
#
loop_
_entity.id
_entity.type
_entity.pdbx_description
1 polymer ?
#
loop_
_entity_poly.entity_id
_entity_poly.type
_entity_poly.pdbx_seq_one_letter_code
_entity_poly.pdbx_strand_id
1 'polypeptide(L)' 'MSTLKPQPPITLRDPDLQKVLPALRRAAQNARELALRTGTPCHVRRDGKMVNIG' A
#
# COMPACT_ATOMS: atom_id res chain seq x y z
N MET A 1 6.42 -17.07 7.17
CA MET A 1 6.03 -15.73 7.67
C MET A 1 7.03 -14.71 7.13
N SER A 2 6.67 -13.96 6.09
CA SER A 2 7.56 -12.95 5.50
C SER A 2 7.49 -11.67 6.33
N THR A 3 8.55 -11.37 7.05
CA THR A 3 8.67 -10.16 7.85
C THR A 3 8.84 -8.95 6.92
N LEU A 4 7.88 -8.02 6.94
CA LEU A 4 8.05 -6.71 6.29
C LEU A 4 9.14 -5.98 7.07
N LYS A 5 10.37 -5.94 6.55
CA LYS A 5 11.39 -5.03 7.06
C LYS A 5 10.82 -3.61 6.99
N PRO A 6 10.93 -2.78 8.04
CA PRO A 6 10.55 -1.38 7.94
C PRO A 6 11.42 -0.69 6.88
N GLN A 7 10.82 -0.20 5.80
CA GLN A 7 11.54 0.64 4.85
C GLN A 7 11.76 2.03 5.47
N PRO A 8 12.94 2.65 5.26
CA PRO A 8 13.20 3.99 5.73
C PRO A 8 12.18 4.99 5.16
N PRO A 9 11.90 6.11 5.85
CA PRO A 9 10.98 7.12 5.35
C PRO A 9 11.49 7.65 4.01
N ILE A 10 10.73 7.43 2.94
CA ILE A 10 11.01 8.04 1.64
C ILE A 10 10.69 9.54 1.81
N THR A 11 11.73 10.36 1.90
CA THR A 11 11.60 11.82 1.92
C THR A 11 11.69 12.33 0.49
N LEU A 12 10.56 12.74 -0.06
CA LEU A 12 10.52 13.41 -1.35
C LEU A 12 11.04 14.83 -1.14
N ARG A 13 12.09 15.21 -1.88
CA ARG A 13 12.73 16.52 -1.76
C ARG A 13 11.84 17.66 -2.25
N ASP A 14 10.91 17.33 -3.14
CA ASP A 14 9.92 18.25 -3.67
C ASP A 14 8.85 18.57 -2.60
N PRO A 15 8.69 19.86 -2.22
CA PRO A 15 7.67 20.31 -1.28
C PRO A 15 6.25 19.87 -1.62
N ASP A 16 5.89 19.86 -2.90
CA ASP A 16 4.55 19.50 -3.36
C ASP A 16 4.29 18.00 -3.21
N LEU A 17 5.35 17.20 -3.27
CA LEU A 17 5.26 15.75 -3.18
C LEU A 17 5.32 15.22 -1.74
N GLN A 18 5.60 16.06 -0.74
CA GLN A 18 5.71 15.60 0.66
C GLN A 18 4.45 14.89 1.18
N LYS A 19 3.28 15.26 0.66
CA LYS A 19 1.97 14.67 1.05
C LYS A 19 1.55 13.45 0.22
N VAL A 20 2.32 13.07 -0.79
CA VAL A 20 1.96 11.97 -1.71
C VAL A 20 1.91 10.63 -0.98
N LEU A 21 2.94 10.29 -0.21
CA LEU A 21 2.98 9.03 0.52
C LEU A 21 1.83 8.84 1.52
N PRO A 22 1.50 9.82 2.39
CA PRO A 22 0.34 9.68 3.27
C PRO A 22 -0.99 9.65 2.50
N ALA A 23 -1.10 10.30 1.34
CA ALA A 23 -2.28 10.18 0.48
C ALA A 23 -2.41 8.76 -0.11
N LEU A 24 -1.32 8.21 -0.65
CA LEU A 24 -1.29 6.84 -1.19
C LEU A 24 -1.59 5.78 -0.12
N ARG A 25 -1.06 5.94 1.10
CA ARG A 25 -1.36 5.03 2.23
C ARG A 25 -2.84 5.01 2.57
N ARG A 26 -3.47 6.18 2.66
CA ARG A 26 -4.92 6.29 2.90
C ARG A 26 -5.74 5.67 1.77
N ALA A 27 -5.38 5.94 0.52
CA ALA A 27 -6.05 5.34 -0.63
C ALA A 27 -5.95 3.81 -0.64
N ALA A 28 -4.76 3.27 -0.37
CA ALA A 28 -4.55 1.82 -0.29
C ALA A 28 -5.34 1.17 0.86
N GLN A 29 -5.42 1.83 2.02
CA GLN A 29 -6.24 1.36 3.14
C GLN A 29 -7.72 1.30 2.76
N ASN A 30 -8.27 2.39 2.20
CA ASN A 30 -9.66 2.45 1.78
C ASN A 30 -10.00 1.40 0.72
N ALA A 31 -9.10 1.19 -0.25
CA ALA A 31 -9.28 0.18 -1.29
C ALA A 31 -9.33 -1.24 -0.70
N ARG A 32 -8.47 -1.54 0.28
CA ARG A 32 -8.48 -2.83 0.99
C ARG A 32 -9.77 -3.03 1.79
N GLU A 33 -10.21 -2.01 2.51
CA GLU A 33 -11.47 -2.08 3.28
C GLU A 33 -12.67 -2.28 2.36
N LEU A 34 -12.72 -1.59 1.22
CA LEU A 34 -13.75 -1.78 0.21
C LEU A 34 -13.75 -3.21 -0.35
N ALA A 35 -12.58 -3.71 -0.74
CA ALA A 35 -12.40 -5.05 -1.27
C ALA A 35 -12.92 -6.13 -0.31
N LEU A 36 -12.60 -6.01 0.99
CA LEU A 36 -13.09 -6.90 2.04
C LEU A 36 -14.62 -6.83 2.19
N ARG A 37 -15.21 -5.63 2.07
CA ARG A 37 -16.66 -5.42 2.18
C ARG A 37 -17.44 -5.97 1.00
N THR A 38 -16.89 -5.89 -0.22
CA THR A 38 -17.57 -6.32 -1.44
C THR A 38 -17.23 -7.75 -1.85
N GLY A 39 -16.30 -8.41 -1.15
CA GLY A 39 -15.78 -9.71 -1.55
C GLY A 39 -14.91 -9.65 -2.82
N THR A 40 -14.41 -8.47 -3.17
CA THR A 40 -13.51 -8.30 -4.32
C THR A 40 -12.09 -8.71 -3.93
N PRO A 41 -11.41 -9.58 -4.69
CA PRO A 41 -10.04 -9.98 -4.37
C PRO A 41 -9.05 -8.80 -4.37
N CYS A 42 -8.27 -8.67 -3.31
CA CYS A 42 -7.26 -7.62 -3.17
C CYS A 42 -5.85 -8.17 -3.40
N HIS A 43 -5.16 -7.70 -4.44
CA HIS A 43 -3.83 -8.20 -4.81
C HIS A 43 -2.73 -7.13 -4.67
N VAL A 44 -1.56 -7.55 -4.22
CA VAL A 44 -0.34 -6.73 -4.17
C VAL A 44 0.83 -7.45 -4.82
N ARG A 45 1.80 -6.69 -5.34
CA ARG A 45 3.04 -7.27 -5.85
C ARG A 45 4.10 -7.32 -4.74
N ARG A 46 4.54 -8.52 -4.37
CA ARG A 46 5.64 -8.76 -3.42
C ARG A 46 6.68 -9.66 -4.08
N ASP A 47 7.93 -9.21 -4.11
CA ASP A 47 9.05 -9.97 -4.68
C ASP A 47 8.79 -10.44 -6.12
N GLY A 48 8.20 -9.55 -6.94
CA GLY A 48 7.84 -9.84 -8.34
C GLY A 48 6.60 -10.72 -8.51
N LYS A 49 6.01 -11.26 -7.44
CA LYS A 49 4.83 -12.12 -7.47
C LYS A 49 3.57 -11.35 -7.07
N MET A 50 2.45 -11.71 -7.70
CA MET A 50 1.14 -11.23 -7.28
C MET A 50 0.66 -12.07 -6.09
N VAL A 51 0.30 -11.40 -4.99
CA VAL A 51 -0.12 -12.02 -3.74
C VAL A 51 -1.49 -11.47 -3.37
N ASN A 52 -2.46 -12.35 -3.16
CA ASN A 52 -3.75 -11.97 -2.60
C ASN A 52 -3.60 -11.66 -1.09
N ILE A 53 -4.14 -10.52 -0.65
CA ILE A 53 -4.10 -10.01 0.73
C ILE A 53 -5.49 -9.67 1.30
N GLY A 54 -6.56 -10.02 0.58
CA GLY A 54 -7.95 -9.74 0.93
C GLY A 54 -8.89 -10.59 0.10
#